data_AF-A0A961W3S6-F1
#
_entry.id   AF-A0A961W3S6-F1
#
_cell.length_a   1.000
_cell.length_b   1.000
_cell.length_c   1.000
_cell.angle_alpha   90.00
_cell.angle_beta   90.00
_cell.angle_gamma   90.00
#
_symmetry.space_group_name_H-M   'P 1'
#
loop_
_entity.id
_entity.type
_entity.pdbx_description
1 polymer ?
#
loop_
_entity_poly.entity_id
_entity_poly.type
_entity_poly.pdbx_seq_one_letter_code
_entity_poly.pdbx_strand_id
1 'polypeptide(L)'
;ISLHAVRDDLRDVLVPLNKKYPLKELLQACREYPGLSNAKRITFEYVMLKGVNDSPAEARELVRLLSGIPAKINLIPFNPWPGSDYECSDWATIERFAEIVNRAGYASPIRTPRGRDILAACGQLKSASEPVRAREARAMKEAALAAAEAAGAAE
;
A
#
# COMPACT_ATOMS: atom_id res chain seq x y z
N ILE A 1 -4.03 -4.39 5.67
CA ILE A 1 -4.36 -4.61 4.24
C ILE A 1 -4.23 -3.29 3.51
N SER A 2 -3.40 -3.21 2.48
CA SER A 2 -3.29 -2.02 1.62
C SER A 2 -4.49 -1.91 0.69
N LEU A 3 -5.45 -1.06 1.04
CA LEU A 3 -6.70 -0.90 0.30
C LEU A 3 -6.60 0.22 -0.74
N HIS A 4 -6.36 1.46 -0.26
CA HIS A 4 -6.04 2.67 -1.02
C HIS A 4 -7.08 3.18 -2.04
N ALA A 5 -8.13 2.43 -2.37
CA ALA A 5 -9.21 2.87 -3.25
C ALA A 5 -10.51 2.10 -2.96
N VAL A 6 -11.64 2.70 -3.32
CA VAL A 6 -13.00 2.13 -3.11
C VAL A 6 -13.64 1.60 -4.40
N ARG A 7 -12.92 1.64 -5.52
CA ARG A 7 -13.36 1.17 -6.83
C ARG A 7 -12.22 0.46 -7.55
N ASP A 8 -12.55 -0.57 -8.30
CA ASP A 8 -11.54 -1.48 -8.89
C ASP A 8 -10.68 -0.79 -9.95
N ASP A 9 -11.24 0.12 -10.77
CA ASP A 9 -10.51 0.87 -11.79
C ASP A 9 -9.35 1.69 -11.21
N LEU A 10 -9.59 2.40 -10.11
CA LEU A 10 -8.53 3.14 -9.42
C LEU A 10 -7.59 2.17 -8.69
N ARG A 11 -8.13 1.13 -8.05
CA ARG A 11 -7.32 0.18 -7.29
C ARG A 11 -6.38 -0.61 -8.19
N ASP A 12 -6.76 -0.91 -9.42
CA ASP A 12 -5.92 -1.54 -10.43
C ASP A 12 -4.69 -0.71 -10.80
N VAL A 13 -4.76 0.61 -10.67
CA VAL A 13 -3.65 1.54 -10.88
C VAL A 13 -2.78 1.63 -9.63
N LEU A 14 -3.39 1.87 -8.47
CA LEU A 14 -2.66 2.11 -7.22
C LEU A 14 -2.06 0.83 -6.62
N VAL A 15 -2.76 -0.30 -6.78
CA VAL A 15 -2.40 -1.62 -6.24
C VAL A 15 -2.63 -2.66 -7.33
N PRO A 16 -1.68 -2.85 -8.27
CA PRO A 16 -1.88 -3.71 -9.46
C PRO A 16 -2.27 -5.17 -9.17
N LEU A 17 -2.04 -5.65 -7.93
CA LEU A 17 -2.52 -6.94 -7.45
C LEU A 17 -4.05 -7.06 -7.49
N ASN A 18 -4.80 -5.95 -7.47
CA ASN A 18 -6.26 -5.91 -7.58
C ASN A 18 -6.79 -6.60 -8.84
N LYS A 19 -6.05 -6.53 -9.96
CA LYS A 19 -6.42 -7.21 -11.22
C LYS A 19 -6.55 -8.72 -11.07
N LYS A 20 -5.81 -9.30 -10.12
CA LYS A 20 -5.88 -10.73 -9.80
C LYS A 20 -6.89 -11.02 -8.68
N TYR A 21 -6.98 -10.13 -7.70
CA TYR A 21 -7.87 -10.27 -6.54
C TYR A 21 -8.68 -8.97 -6.35
N PRO A 22 -9.82 -8.82 -7.05
CA PRO A 22 -10.63 -7.60 -7.03
C PRO A 22 -11.23 -7.31 -5.66
N LEU A 23 -11.73 -6.08 -5.46
CA LEU A 23 -12.29 -5.62 -4.19
C LEU A 23 -13.35 -6.56 -3.62
N LYS A 24 -14.26 -7.08 -4.45
CA LYS A 24 -15.31 -7.99 -4.01
C LYS A 24 -14.74 -9.26 -3.35
N GLU A 25 -13.75 -9.89 -3.99
CA GLU A 25 -13.10 -11.10 -3.48
C GLU A 25 -12.29 -10.79 -2.22
N LEU A 26 -11.51 -9.71 -2.24
CA LEU A 26 -10.74 -9.26 -1.08
C LEU A 26 -11.62 -9.04 0.15
N LEU A 27 -12.73 -8.30 -0.02
CA LEU A 27 -13.63 -7.98 1.09
C LEU A 27 -14.41 -9.22 1.56
N GLN A 28 -14.73 -10.16 0.67
CA GLN A 28 -15.32 -11.44 1.05
C GLN A 28 -14.36 -12.24 1.93
N ALA A 29 -13.10 -12.38 1.52
CA ALA A 29 -12.08 -13.05 2.31
C ALA A 29 -11.87 -12.36 3.68
N CYS A 30 -11.99 -11.03 3.74
CA CYS A 30 -11.95 -10.29 5.01
C CYS A 30 -13.12 -10.65 5.93
N ARG A 31 -14.35 -10.79 5.39
CA ARG A 31 -15.55 -11.17 6.17
C ARG A 31 -15.46 -12.59 6.72
N GLU A 32 -14.86 -13.49 5.94
CA GLU A 32 -14.71 -14.90 6.29
C GLU A 32 -13.50 -15.19 7.18
N TYR A 33 -12.67 -14.18 7.45
CA TYR A 33 -11.44 -14.37 8.22
C TYR A 33 -11.73 -14.88 9.65
N PRO A 34 -11.23 -16.07 10.04
CA PRO A 34 -11.57 -16.67 11.32
C PRO A 34 -11.12 -15.82 12.52
N GLY A 35 -11.99 -15.73 13.54
CA GLY A 35 -11.68 -15.04 14.79
C GLY A 35 -11.78 -13.51 14.72
N LEU A 36 -12.34 -12.97 13.63
CA LEU A 36 -12.62 -11.55 13.49
C LEU A 36 -13.65 -11.09 14.53
N SER A 37 -13.33 -10.02 15.25
CA SER A 37 -14.18 -9.48 16.32
C SER A 37 -13.85 -8.02 16.59
N ASN A 38 -14.64 -7.34 17.42
CA ASN A 38 -14.32 -5.97 17.84
C ASN A 38 -13.00 -5.87 18.63
N ALA A 39 -12.51 -6.97 19.21
CA ALA A 39 -11.21 -7.05 19.86
C ALA A 39 -10.06 -7.35 18.86
N LYS A 40 -10.35 -8.09 17.79
CA LYS A 40 -9.41 -8.43 16.70
C LYS A 40 -9.94 -7.88 15.38
N ARG A 41 -9.61 -6.62 15.09
CA ARG A 41 -10.06 -5.90 13.89
C ARG A 41 -9.01 -5.97 12.78
N ILE A 42 -9.45 -5.98 11.53
CA ILE A 42 -8.58 -5.80 10.37
C ILE A 42 -8.21 -4.32 10.26
N THR A 43 -6.92 -4.02 10.13
CA THR A 43 -6.46 -2.67 9.79
C THR A 43 -6.37 -2.54 8.27
N PHE A 44 -7.12 -1.62 7.71
CA PHE A 44 -6.99 -1.18 6.32
C PHE A 44 -6.11 0.06 6.26
N GLU A 45 -5.11 0.03 5.39
CA GLU A 45 -4.24 1.17 5.11
C GLU A 45 -4.82 1.94 3.91
N TYR A 46 -4.93 3.25 4.02
CA TYR A 46 -5.48 4.13 3.00
C TYR A 46 -4.57 5.35 2.83
N VAL A 47 -3.88 5.43 1.69
CA VAL A 47 -3.01 6.56 1.37
C VAL A 47 -3.86 7.73 0.88
N MET A 48 -3.53 8.94 1.33
CA MET A 48 -4.29 10.16 1.02
C MET A 48 -3.62 10.89 -0.15
N LEU A 49 -4.20 10.70 -1.35
CA LEU A 49 -3.71 11.25 -2.61
C LEU A 49 -4.66 12.35 -3.07
N LYS A 50 -4.10 13.55 -3.21
CA LYS A 50 -4.85 14.78 -3.47
C LYS A 50 -5.66 14.69 -4.77
N GLY A 51 -6.97 14.84 -4.68
CA GLY A 51 -7.88 14.83 -5.83
C GLY A 51 -8.05 13.48 -6.52
N VAL A 52 -7.45 12.41 -5.98
CA VAL A 52 -7.49 11.06 -6.58
C VAL A 52 -8.44 10.15 -5.81
N ASN A 53 -8.29 10.12 -4.48
CA ASN A 53 -9.00 9.19 -3.61
C ASN A 53 -9.42 9.80 -2.25
N ASP A 54 -9.39 11.13 -2.13
CA ASP A 54 -9.52 11.83 -0.85
C ASP A 54 -10.82 12.61 -0.69
N SER A 55 -11.80 12.40 -1.58
CA SER A 55 -13.06 13.14 -1.53
C SER A 55 -13.98 12.66 -0.40
N PRO A 56 -14.92 13.51 0.08
CA PRO A 56 -15.96 13.06 1.01
C PRO A 56 -16.84 11.91 0.49
N ALA A 57 -16.99 11.77 -0.84
CA ALA A 57 -17.71 10.67 -1.44
C ALA A 57 -16.93 9.35 -1.31
N GLU A 58 -15.61 9.39 -1.53
CA GLU A 58 -14.70 8.25 -1.28
C GLU A 58 -14.80 7.78 0.17
N ALA A 59 -14.80 8.70 1.14
CA ALA A 59 -14.92 8.36 2.55
C ALA A 59 -16.22 7.63 2.89
N ARG A 60 -17.35 8.10 2.35
CA ARG A 60 -18.67 7.45 2.54
C ARG A 60 -18.74 6.10 1.86
N GLU A 61 -18.17 5.98 0.68
CA GLU A 61 -18.13 4.73 -0.07
C GLU A 61 -17.21 3.70 0.62
N LEU A 62 -16.09 4.14 1.18
CA LEU A 62 -15.21 3.31 2.01
C LEU A 62 -15.98 2.73 3.20
N VAL A 63 -16.75 3.56 3.92
CA VAL A 63 -17.61 3.11 5.02
C VAL A 63 -18.62 2.06 4.53
N ARG A 64 -19.25 2.29 3.37
CA ARG A 64 -20.21 1.35 2.78
C ARG A 64 -19.57 -0.01 2.48
N LEU A 65 -18.39 -0.01 1.87
CA LEU A 65 -17.66 -1.25 1.53
C LEU A 65 -17.25 -2.07 2.75
N LEU A 66 -16.81 -1.38 3.80
CA LEU A 66 -16.32 -2.01 5.02
C LEU A 66 -17.44 -2.40 5.99
N SER A 67 -18.70 -2.07 5.67
CA SER A 67 -19.86 -2.42 6.49
C SER A 67 -19.88 -3.93 6.81
N GLY A 68 -20.08 -4.24 8.09
CA GLY A 68 -20.07 -5.60 8.62
C GLY A 68 -18.68 -6.21 8.86
N ILE A 69 -17.59 -5.50 8.55
CA ILE A 69 -16.22 -5.93 8.83
C ILE A 69 -15.71 -5.20 10.08
N PRO A 70 -15.41 -5.88 11.20
CA PRO A 70 -14.67 -5.29 12.30
C PRO A 70 -13.32 -4.75 11.85
N ALA A 71 -13.22 -3.43 11.70
CA ALA A 71 -12.08 -2.79 11.06
C ALA A 71 -11.58 -1.52 11.76
N LYS A 72 -10.35 -1.13 11.41
CA LYS A 72 -9.76 0.20 11.64
C LYS A 72 -9.19 0.70 10.30
N ILE A 73 -9.21 2.00 10.08
CA ILE A 73 -8.69 2.61 8.85
C ILE A 73 -7.49 3.50 9.20
N ASN A 74 -6.28 3.08 8.87
CA ASN A 74 -5.11 3.90 9.05
C ASN A 74 -4.95 4.83 7.84
N LEU A 75 -5.16 6.14 8.05
CA LEU A 75 -4.97 7.15 7.01
C LEU A 75 -3.50 7.55 6.95
N ILE A 76 -2.91 7.47 5.76
CA ILE A 76 -1.49 7.74 5.54
C ILE A 76 -1.35 8.97 4.66
N PRO A 77 -0.94 10.12 5.22
CA PRO A 77 -0.52 11.26 4.41
C PRO A 77 0.59 10.82 3.45
N PHE A 78 0.39 11.04 2.15
CA PHE A 78 1.36 10.63 1.13
C PHE A 78 2.71 11.34 1.34
N ASN A 79 3.80 10.62 1.06
CA ASN A 79 5.15 11.15 1.11
C ASN A 79 5.69 11.19 -0.32
N PRO A 80 5.69 12.36 -0.98
CA PRO A 80 6.16 12.45 -2.36
C PRO A 80 7.63 12.08 -2.47
N TRP A 81 8.04 11.61 -3.65
CA TRP A 81 9.43 11.38 -4.01
C TRP A 81 9.69 11.97 -5.41
N PRO A 82 10.95 12.24 -5.80
CA PRO A 82 11.25 12.79 -7.12
C PRO A 82 10.64 11.94 -8.24
N GLY A 83 9.78 12.55 -9.05
CA GLY A 83 9.07 11.90 -10.15
C GLY A 83 7.79 11.16 -9.78
N SER A 84 7.23 11.35 -8.58
CA SER A 84 5.87 10.85 -8.27
C SER A 84 4.80 11.71 -8.94
N ASP A 85 3.85 11.08 -9.64
CA ASP A 85 2.70 11.76 -10.27
C ASP A 85 1.61 12.20 -9.28
N TYR A 86 1.78 11.89 -7.99
CA TYR A 86 0.79 12.13 -6.95
C TYR A 86 1.25 13.19 -5.95
N GLU A 87 0.27 13.91 -5.39
CA GLU A 87 0.46 14.86 -4.31
C GLU A 87 -0.21 14.37 -3.02
N CYS A 88 0.32 14.78 -1.87
CA CYS A 88 -0.34 14.57 -0.58
C CYS A 88 -1.58 15.45 -0.50
N SER A 89 -2.71 14.86 -0.08
CA SER A 89 -3.88 15.63 0.32
C SER A 89 -3.52 16.68 1.37
N ASP A 90 -4.22 17.81 1.34
CA ASP A 90 -4.06 18.81 2.39
C ASP A 90 -4.61 18.29 3.74
N TRP A 91 -4.12 18.89 4.82
CA TRP A 91 -4.42 18.40 6.16
C TRP A 91 -5.92 18.46 6.49
N ALA A 92 -6.60 19.54 6.10
CA ALA A 92 -8.04 19.72 6.30
C ALA A 92 -8.87 18.64 5.58
N THR A 93 -8.48 18.24 4.37
CA THR A 93 -9.12 17.15 3.62
C THR A 93 -8.93 15.82 4.33
N ILE A 94 -7.71 15.53 4.81
CA ILE A 94 -7.42 14.30 5.56
C ILE A 94 -8.23 14.25 6.86
N GLU A 95 -8.29 15.35 7.61
CA GLU A 95 -9.09 15.44 8.83
C GLU A 95 -10.58 15.25 8.56
N ARG A 96 -11.11 15.87 7.50
CA ARG A 96 -12.52 15.71 7.10
C ARG A 96 -12.83 14.27 6.68
N PHE A 97 -11.93 13.63 5.93
CA PHE A 97 -12.07 12.23 5.57
C PHE A 97 -12.08 11.33 6.82
N ALA A 98 -11.14 11.55 7.73
CA ALA A 98 -11.05 10.85 9.01
C ALA A 98 -12.33 11.06 9.84
N GLU A 99 -12.86 12.26 9.89
CA GLU A 99 -14.08 12.57 10.64
C GLU A 99 -15.29 11.79 10.10
N ILE A 100 -15.47 11.73 8.78
CA ILE A 100 -16.56 10.96 8.16
C ILE A 100 -16.48 9.48 8.54
N VAL A 101 -15.28 8.91 8.48
CA VAL A 101 -15.04 7.49 8.79
C VAL A 101 -15.21 7.21 10.29
N ASN A 102 -14.67 8.08 11.15
CA ASN A 102 -14.83 8.00 12.61
C ASN A 102 -16.30 8.09 13.03
N ARG A 103 -17.07 9.03 12.47
CA ARG A 103 -18.51 9.18 12.75
C ARG A 103 -19.33 7.96 12.36
N ALA A 104 -18.86 7.16 11.41
CA ALA A 104 -19.47 5.90 11.02
C ALA A 104 -19.08 4.71 11.93
N GLY A 105 -18.30 4.93 12.99
CA GLY A 105 -17.93 3.91 13.98
C GLY A 105 -16.61 3.20 13.71
N TYR A 106 -15.87 3.60 12.67
CA TYR A 106 -14.55 3.04 12.39
C TYR A 106 -13.45 3.96 12.92
N ALA A 107 -12.62 3.46 13.83
CA ALA A 107 -11.44 4.21 14.27
C ALA A 107 -10.52 4.50 13.08
N SER A 108 -10.30 5.78 12.79
CA SER A 108 -9.46 6.21 11.68
C SER A 108 -8.31 7.14 12.10
N PRO A 109 -7.24 6.61 12.71
CA PRO A 109 -6.06 7.41 13.05
C PRO A 109 -5.38 7.93 11.79
N ILE A 110 -4.87 9.16 11.85
CA ILE A 110 -4.00 9.73 10.83
C ILE A 110 -2.56 9.50 11.25
N ARG A 111 -1.80 8.78 10.42
CA ARG A 111 -0.41 8.45 10.72
C ARG A 111 0.47 9.71 10.66
N THR A 112 1.21 9.98 11.74
CA THR A 112 2.24 11.02 11.74
C THR A 112 3.40 10.60 10.83
N PRO A 113 3.77 11.39 9.81
CA PRO A 113 4.92 11.10 8.98
C PRO A 113 6.20 11.08 9.82
N ARG A 114 7.04 10.06 9.64
CA ARG A 114 8.37 9.97 10.26
C ARG A 114 9.40 9.68 9.16
N GLY A 115 10.57 10.33 9.21
CA GLY A 115 11.68 10.10 8.27
C GLY A 115 11.49 10.68 6.86
N ARG A 116 10.63 11.69 6.67
CA ARG A 116 10.46 12.40 5.38
C ARG A 116 11.74 13.13 4.96
N ASP A 117 12.40 13.72 5.94
CA ASP A 117 13.65 14.47 5.85
C ASP A 117 14.81 13.62 5.30
N ILE A 118 14.75 12.30 5.46
CA ILE A 118 15.79 11.36 5.03
C ILE A 118 15.30 10.35 3.97
N LEU A 119 14.15 10.61 3.32
CA LEU A 119 13.54 9.70 2.33
C LEU A 119 13.34 8.25 2.84
N ALA A 120 13.12 8.07 4.14
CA ALA A 120 12.94 6.76 4.77
C ALA A 120 11.49 6.47 5.17
N ALA A 121 10.55 7.35 4.80
CA ALA A 121 9.15 7.13 5.11
C ALA A 121 8.59 5.93 4.32
N CYS A 122 7.49 5.32 4.80
CA CYS A 122 6.86 4.20 4.11
C CYS A 122 6.57 4.55 2.63
N GLY A 123 7.09 3.72 1.71
CA GLY A 123 7.01 3.94 0.26
C GLY A 123 8.26 4.57 -0.38
N GLN A 124 9.16 5.16 0.41
CA GLN A 124 10.36 5.86 -0.10
C GLN A 124 11.65 5.01 -0.07
N LEU A 125 11.61 3.86 0.61
CA LEU A 125 12.74 2.93 0.64
C LEU A 125 12.95 2.28 -0.74
N LYS A 126 13.76 2.91 -1.58
CA LYS A 126 14.38 2.30 -2.76
C LYS A 126 15.80 1.87 -2.38
N SER A 127 16.15 0.61 -2.65
CA SER A 127 17.55 0.22 -2.60
C SER A 127 18.30 0.93 -3.74
N ALA A 128 19.49 1.46 -3.47
CA ALA A 128 20.36 2.02 -4.50
C ALA A 128 20.89 0.95 -5.48
N SER A 129 20.63 -0.34 -5.23
CA SER A 129 20.92 -1.42 -6.16
C SER A 129 19.94 -1.38 -7.33
N GLU A 130 20.47 -1.21 -8.54
CA GLU A 130 19.72 -1.51 -9.75
C GLU A 130 19.20 -2.95 -9.66
N PRO A 131 17.90 -3.20 -9.86
CA PRO A 131 17.38 -4.54 -9.92
C PRO A 131 17.93 -5.21 -11.19
N VAL A 132 19.04 -5.93 -11.04
CA VAL A 132 19.55 -6.83 -12.08
C VAL A 132 18.44 -7.84 -12.37
N ARG A 133 18.03 -7.98 -13.64
CA ARG A 133 16.96 -8.92 -13.97
C ARG A 133 17.39 -10.32 -13.56
N ALA A 134 16.47 -11.15 -13.09
CA ALA A 134 16.78 -12.50 -12.61
C ALA A 134 17.60 -13.33 -13.62
N ARG A 135 17.39 -13.09 -14.93
CA ARG A 135 18.17 -13.69 -16.01
C ARG A 135 19.63 -13.21 -16.05
N GLU A 136 19.87 -11.92 -15.88
CA GLU A 136 21.21 -11.33 -15.83
C GLU A 136 21.97 -11.76 -14.59
N ALA A 137 21.30 -11.79 -13.43
CA ALA A 137 21.89 -12.28 -12.19
C ALA A 137 22.28 -13.77 -12.28
N ARG A 138 21.45 -14.58 -12.95
CA ARG A 138 21.75 -16.00 -13.20
C ARG A 138 22.91 -16.18 -14.17
N ALA A 139 22.95 -15.42 -15.27
CA ALA A 139 24.05 -15.45 -16.23
C ALA A 139 25.38 -15.01 -15.59
N MET A 140 25.37 -13.96 -14.76
CA MET A 140 26.56 -13.52 -14.02
C MET A 140 27.05 -14.58 -13.04
N LYS A 141 26.14 -15.27 -12.36
CA LYS A 141 26.49 -16.34 -11.43
C LYS A 141 27.07 -17.57 -12.14
N GLU A 142 26.47 -17.97 -13.26
CA GLU A 142 26.95 -19.08 -14.08
C GLU A 142 28.34 -18.76 -14.69
N ALA A 143 28.55 -17.53 -15.17
CA ALA A 143 29.85 -17.08 -15.67
C ALA A 143 30.93 -17.02 -14.57
N ALA A 144 30.57 -16.55 -13.36
CA ALA A 144 31.49 -16.51 -12.23
C ALA A 144 31.89 -17.92 -11.75
N LEU A 145 30.95 -18.87 -11.77
CA LEU A 145 31.22 -20.27 -11.42
C LEU A 145 32.16 -20.93 -12.43
N ALA A 146 31.88 -20.75 -13.73
CA ALA A 146 32.73 -21.27 -14.81
C ALA A 146 34.15 -20.68 -14.78
N ALA A 147 34.29 -19.40 -14.44
CA ALA A 147 35.59 -18.74 -14.28
C ALA A 147 36.38 -19.29 -13.07
N ALA A 148 35.70 -19.59 -11.96
CA ALA A 148 36.32 -20.19 -10.78
C ALA A 148 36.75 -21.65 -11.03
N GLU A 149 35.95 -22.43 -11.76
CA GLU A 149 36.28 -23.80 -12.17
C GLU A 149 37.47 -23.83 -13.14
N ALA A 150 37.53 -22.91 -14.11
CA ALA A 150 38.65 -22.79 -15.04
C ALA A 150 39.96 -22.37 -14.35
N ALA A 151 39.87 -21.52 -13.32
CA ALA A 151 41.03 -21.11 -12.53
C ALA A 151 41.55 -22.24 -11.63
N GLY A 152 40.68 -23.11 -11.11
CA GLY A 152 41.06 -24.26 -10.28
C GLY A 152 41.57 -25.48 -11.07
N ALA A 153 41.32 -25.56 -12.38
CA ALA A 153 41.82 -26.63 -13.25
C ALA A 153 43.21 -26.32 -13.88
N ALA A 154 43.73 -25.12 -13.65
CA ALA A 154 45.02 -24.65 -14.17
C ALA A 154 46.17 -24.75 -13.15
N GLU A 155 45.92 -25.37 -11.99
CA GLU A 155 46.90 -25.66 -10.93
C GLU A 155 47.26 -27.16 -10.88
#